data_AF-A0A952SC78-F1
#
_entry.id   AF-A0A952SC78-F1
#
_cell.length_a   1.000
_cell.length_b   1.000
_cell.length_c   1.000
_cell.angle_alpha   90.00
_cell.angle_beta   90.00
_cell.angle_gamma   90.00
#
_symmetry.space_group_name_H-M   'P 1'
#
loop_
_entity.id
_entity.type
_entity.pdbx_description
1 polymer ?
#
loop_
_entity_poly.entity_id
_entity_poly.type
_entity_poly.pdbx_seq_one_letter_code
_entity_poly.pdbx_strand_id
1 'polypeptide(L)'
;MPFLGLRKRRSLNPNVWARPEMNVIFRAEIMPGKLREERTFRIERVLPNGRVVLKNVDGEYSEGAFEPLNFRKNLNHDGQNS
;
A
#
# COMPACT_ATOMS: atom_id res chain seq x y z
N MET A 1 -25.23 -37.64 9.65
CA MET A 1 -23.82 -37.35 9.30
C MET A 1 -23.80 -36.02 8.54
N PRO A 2 -23.35 -34.88 9.12
CA PRO A 2 -23.37 -33.61 8.40
C PRO A 2 -22.07 -33.40 7.61
N PHE A 3 -22.26 -32.83 6.42
CA PHE A 3 -21.29 -32.61 5.35
C PHE A 3 -20.29 -31.49 5.64
N LEU A 4 -19.05 -31.74 5.22
CA LEU A 4 -18.06 -30.79 4.67
C LEU A 4 -18.01 -29.38 5.29
N GLY A 5 -17.31 -29.26 6.43
CA GLY A 5 -16.68 -28.01 6.81
C GLY A 5 -15.49 -27.73 5.90
N LEU A 6 -15.73 -27.10 4.73
CA LEU A 6 -14.63 -26.52 3.95
C LEU A 6 -14.10 -25.31 4.73
N ARG A 7 -13.22 -25.58 5.68
CA ARG A 7 -12.47 -24.57 6.43
C ARG A 7 -11.63 -23.83 5.40
N LYS A 8 -12.14 -22.68 4.97
CA LYS A 8 -11.51 -21.76 4.02
C LYS A 8 -10.15 -21.38 4.61
N ARG A 9 -9.10 -22.11 4.22
CA ARG A 9 -7.72 -21.65 4.36
C ARG A 9 -7.63 -20.37 3.52
N ARG A 10 -7.62 -19.20 4.16
CA ARG A 10 -7.17 -17.96 3.51
C ARG A 10 -6.05 -17.35 4.33
N SER A 11 -4.86 -17.78 3.91
CA SER A 11 -3.57 -17.11 3.95
C SER A 11 -3.28 -16.17 5.11
N LEU A 12 -2.50 -16.69 6.05
CA LEU A 12 -1.38 -15.95 6.63
C LEU A 12 -0.44 -15.60 5.46
N ASN A 13 -0.65 -14.50 4.74
CA ASN A 13 0.31 -14.03 3.75
C ASN A 13 1.27 -13.05 4.46
N PRO A 14 2.54 -13.42 4.70
CA PRO A 14 3.54 -12.57 5.35
C PRO A 14 4.06 -11.42 4.44
N ASN A 15 3.36 -11.12 3.33
CA ASN A 15 3.82 -10.26 2.25
C ASN A 15 2.97 -8.99 2.10
N VAL A 16 2.53 -8.42 3.22
CA VAL A 16 1.70 -7.22 3.25
C VAL A 16 2.62 -5.99 3.23
N TRP A 17 3.22 -5.72 2.06
CA TRP A 17 4.08 -4.57 1.77
C TRP A 17 3.35 -3.21 1.92
N ALA A 18 2.02 -3.26 1.88
CA ALA A 18 1.13 -2.12 1.91
C ALA A 18 0.06 -2.29 3.00
N ARG A 19 -0.34 -1.19 3.65
CA ARG A 19 -1.44 -1.17 4.61
C ARG A 19 -2.49 -0.14 4.20
N PRO A 20 -3.78 -0.34 4.55
CA PRO A 20 -4.76 0.74 4.47
C PRO A 20 -4.24 1.99 5.16
N GLU A 21 -4.61 3.15 4.64
CA GLU A 21 -4.20 4.48 5.12
C GLU A 21 -2.71 4.83 4.98
N MET A 22 -1.88 3.93 4.44
CA MET A 22 -0.47 4.16 4.20
C MET A 22 -0.23 5.03 2.96
N ASN A 23 0.74 5.95 3.03
CA ASN A 23 1.16 6.75 1.90
C ASN A 23 2.15 5.96 1.03
N VAL A 24 1.91 5.96 -0.28
CA VAL A 24 2.74 5.35 -1.31
C VAL A 24 3.06 6.39 -2.37
N ILE A 25 4.21 6.25 -3.03
CA ILE A 25 4.67 7.20 -4.05
C ILE A 25 4.83 6.45 -5.36
N PHE A 26 4.18 6.90 -6.44
CA PHE A 26 4.38 6.30 -7.75
C PHE A 26 5.78 6.57 -8.28
N ARG A 27 6.36 5.55 -8.94
CA ARG A 27 7.65 5.67 -9.62
C ARG A 27 7.57 6.73 -10.71
N ALA A 28 8.66 7.47 -10.90
CA ALA A 28 8.73 8.52 -11.93
C ALA A 28 8.50 7.94 -13.34
N GLU A 29 8.83 6.67 -13.53
CA GLU A 29 8.60 5.91 -14.75
C GLU A 29 7.11 5.70 -15.06
N ILE A 30 6.26 5.63 -14.03
CA ILE A 30 4.81 5.45 -14.17
C ILE A 30 4.11 6.81 -14.38
N MET A 31 4.59 7.85 -13.72
CA MET A 31 4.06 9.22 -13.83
C MET A 31 5.17 10.22 -14.17
N PRO A 32 5.60 10.28 -15.45
CA PRO A 32 6.57 11.27 -15.90
C PRO A 32 5.99 12.68 -15.81
N GLY A 33 6.84 13.67 -15.50
CA GLY A 33 6.43 15.08 -15.42
C GLY A 33 5.64 15.48 -14.18
N LYS A 34 5.44 14.57 -13.21
CA LYS A 34 4.79 14.86 -11.93
C LYS A 34 5.79 14.97 -10.78
N LEU A 35 5.60 15.97 -9.92
CA LEU A 35 6.40 16.13 -8.71
C LEU A 35 6.17 14.96 -7.75
N ARG A 36 7.09 14.76 -6.81
CA ARG A 36 7.00 13.67 -5.83
C ARG A 36 5.74 13.77 -4.97
N GLU A 37 5.36 14.99 -4.61
CA GLU A 37 4.17 15.28 -3.80
C GLU A 37 2.90 14.90 -4.56
N GLU A 38 2.81 15.26 -5.84
CA GLU A 38 1.70 14.88 -6.73
C GLU A 38 1.62 13.37 -7.00
N ARG A 39 2.74 12.66 -6.86
CA ARG A 39 2.81 11.19 -6.99
C ARG A 39 2.55 10.46 -5.68
N THR A 40 2.34 11.18 -4.58
CA THR A 40 2.08 10.60 -3.27
C THR A 40 0.58 10.38 -3.12
N PHE A 41 0.18 9.13 -2.94
CA PHE A 41 -1.21 8.75 -2.76
C PHE A 41 -1.37 7.92 -1.49
N ARG A 42 -2.59 7.91 -0.96
CA ARG A 42 -2.93 7.14 0.24
C ARG A 42 -3.65 5.87 -0.17
N ILE A 43 -3.25 4.74 0.38
CA ILE A 43 -3.94 3.46 0.17
C ILE A 43 -5.30 3.53 0.87
N GLU A 44 -6.37 3.28 0.13
CA GLU A 44 -7.72 3.14 0.67
C GLU A 44 -7.91 1.72 1.23
N ARG A 45 -7.60 0.70 0.41
CA ARG A 45 -7.74 -0.70 0.79
C ARG A 45 -6.71 -1.59 0.10
N VAL A 46 -6.34 -2.66 0.79
CA VAL A 46 -5.45 -3.69 0.26
C VAL A 46 -6.28 -4.91 -0.11
N LEU A 47 -6.14 -5.36 -1.36
CA LEU A 47 -6.84 -6.50 -1.89
C LEU A 47 -6.13 -7.80 -1.50
N PRO A 48 -6.86 -8.92 -1.37
CA PRO A 48 -6.28 -10.21 -0.98
C PRO A 48 -5.29 -10.79 -2.00
N ASN A 49 -5.23 -10.23 -3.21
CA ASN A 49 -4.25 -10.57 -4.25
C ASN A 49 -2.90 -9.82 -4.10
N GLY A 50 -2.76 -8.94 -3.10
CA GLY A 50 -1.56 -8.13 -2.87
C GLY A 50 -1.52 -6.80 -3.63
N ARG A 51 -2.59 -6.47 -4.37
CA ARG A 51 -2.76 -5.14 -4.98
C ARG A 51 -3.40 -4.16 -4.00
N VAL A 52 -3.30 -2.87 -4.31
CA VAL A 52 -3.87 -1.79 -3.51
C VAL A 52 -4.79 -0.92 -4.36
N VAL A 53 -5.84 -0.42 -3.72
CA VAL A 53 -6.69 0.65 -4.24
C VAL A 53 -6.32 1.93 -3.52
N LEU A 54 -6.20 3.02 -4.25
CA LEU A 54 -5.77 4.31 -3.75
C LEU A 54 -6.95 5.25 -3.56
N LYS A 55 -6.83 6.17 -2.62
CA LYS A 55 -7.81 7.24 -2.41
C LYS A 55 -7.68 8.28 -3.51
N ASN A 56 -8.80 8.66 -4.11
CA ASN A 56 -8.89 9.64 -5.21
C ASN A 56 -8.21 9.23 -6.52
N VAL A 57 -7.92 7.94 -6.70
CA VAL A 57 -7.39 7.40 -7.97
C VAL A 57 -8.08 6.08 -8.26
N ASP A 58 -8.74 6.00 -9.40
CA ASP A 58 -9.35 4.78 -9.88
C ASP A 58 -8.29 3.79 -10.39
N GLY A 59 -8.35 2.56 -9.89
CA GLY A 59 -7.49 1.46 -10.34
C GLY A 59 -7.01 0.55 -9.21
N GLU A 60 -6.37 -0.55 -9.62
CA GLU A 60 -5.65 -1.45 -8.73
C GLU A 60 -4.17 -1.45 -9.10
N TYR A 61 -3.30 -1.27 -8.10
CA TYR A 61 -1.86 -1.14 -8.33
C TYR A 61 -1.08 -2.17 -7.52
N SER A 62 0.01 -2.67 -8.10
CA SER A 62 0.95 -3.59 -7.46
C SER A 62 2.15 -2.84 -6.86
N GLU A 63 2.85 -3.46 -5.92
CA GLU A 63 4.07 -2.92 -5.27
C GLU A 63 5.06 -2.30 -6.26
N GLY A 64 5.35 -2.97 -7.38
CA GLY A 64 6.31 -2.52 -8.38
C GLY A 64 5.94 -1.22 -9.11
N ALA A 65 4.70 -0.72 -8.98
CA ALA A 65 4.31 0.59 -9.49
C ALA A 65 4.78 1.74 -8.58
N PHE A 66 5.17 1.41 -7.34
CA PHE A 66 5.54 2.38 -6.32
C PHE A 66 7.04 2.36 -6.04
N GLU A 67 7.53 3.49 -5.57
CA GLU A 67 8.86 3.60 -5.01
C GLU A 67 8.96 2.74 -3.74
N PRO A 68 10.11 2.05 -3.52
CA PRO A 68 10.32 1.26 -2.32
C PRO A 68 10.19 2.14 -1.08
N LEU A 69 9.22 1.79 -0.22
CA LEU A 69 8.94 2.53 1.00
C LEU A 69 10.07 2.28 2.02
N ASN A 70 10.95 3.25 2.17
CA ASN A 70 11.89 3.27 3.30
C ASN A 70 11.12 3.59 4.58
N PHE A 71 10.55 2.56 5.22
CA PHE A 71 9.81 2.64 6.49
C PHE A 71 10.58 3.32 7.65
N ARG A 72 11.89 3.57 7.50
CA ARG A 72 12.78 4.04 8.56
C ARG A 72 12.76 5.56 8.82
N LYS A 73 11.96 6.37 8.12
CA LYS A 73 12.08 7.85 8.20
C LYS A 73 11.02 8.61 9.00
N ASN A 74 9.95 7.99 9.49
CA ASN A 74 8.89 8.74 10.19
C ASN A 74 8.87 8.57 11.73
N LEU A 75 9.97 8.13 12.35
CA LEU A 75 10.09 8.09 13.82
C LEU A 75 10.84 9.29 14.43
N ASN A 76 11.32 10.24 13.62
CA ASN A 76 12.25 11.29 14.08
C ASN A 76 11.79 12.74 13.81
N HIS A 77 10.50 13.03 13.55
CA HIS A 77 10.07 14.42 13.30
C HIS A 77 8.97 14.97 14.23
N ASP A 78 8.60 14.26 15.30
CA ASP A 78 7.68 14.76 16.34
C ASP A 78 8.42 15.20 17.62
N GLY A 79 9.59 15.84 17.47
CA GLY A 79 10.50 16.08 18.59
C GLY A 79 11.24 17.42 18.60
N GLN A 80 10.77 18.45 17.89
CA GLN A 80 11.27 19.81 18.08
C GLN A 80 10.14 20.84 17.90
N ASN A 81 9.42 21.13 19.00
CA ASN A 81 9.00 22.50 19.30
C ASN A 81 8.52 22.59 20.77
N SER A 82 9.40 23.01 21.67
CA SER A 82 9.08 23.69 22.94
C SER A 82 10.31 24.47 23.39
#